data_AF-A0A1E5Q5I7-F1
#
_entry.id   AF-A0A1E5Q5I7-F1
#
_cell.length_a   1.000
_cell.length_b   1.000
_cell.length_c   1.000
_cell.angle_alpha   90.00
_cell.angle_beta   90.00
_cell.angle_gamma   90.00
#
_symmetry.space_group_name_H-M   'P 1'
#
loop_
_entity.id
_entity.type
_entity.pdbx_description
1 polymer ?
#
loop_
_entity_poly.entity_id
_entity_poly.type
_entity_poly.pdbx_seq_one_letter_code
_entity_poly.pdbx_strand_id
1 'polypeptide(L)'
;MRSCDECPGSVKCSSVHLYPILVRVYGLYASGTRDKFDILFSLSDEDEAALEQCNAQVSRDCWTKSALLAIGELVGQLVTEGRAMDEVEQGLYDTIRTARDAFAHFPWHMEELVEQSADLYAYIHEQCPDPQLCEHITKRSFMKACKEIAYAH
;
A
#
# COMPACT_ATOMS: atom_id res chain seq x y z
N MET A 1 -5.19 1.70 -13.83
CA MET A 1 -5.99 1.96 -12.60
C MET A 1 -7.38 2.50 -12.94
N ARG A 2 -8.46 1.91 -12.40
CA ARG A 2 -9.84 2.41 -12.62
C ARG A 2 -10.03 3.80 -11.98
N SER A 3 -10.87 4.66 -12.59
CA SER A 3 -11.13 6.01 -12.08
C SER A 3 -11.90 5.95 -10.77
N CYS A 4 -11.34 6.55 -9.72
CA CYS A 4 -11.93 6.71 -8.40
C CYS A 4 -12.16 8.19 -8.07
N ASP A 5 -12.12 9.04 -9.11
CA ASP A 5 -12.05 10.49 -8.95
C ASP A 5 -13.40 11.10 -8.53
N GLU A 6 -14.48 10.30 -8.60
CA GLU A 6 -15.84 10.70 -8.25
C GLU A 6 -16.44 9.74 -7.21
N CYS A 7 -16.23 10.03 -5.93
CA CYS A 7 -17.03 9.45 -4.84
C CYS A 7 -18.29 10.32 -4.65
N PRO A 8 -19.51 9.74 -4.51
CA PRO A 8 -20.72 10.51 -4.25
C PRO A 8 -20.61 11.24 -2.90
N GLY A 9 -20.42 12.57 -2.94
CA GLY A 9 -20.18 13.42 -1.77
C GLY A 9 -19.12 14.53 -1.95
N SER A 10 -18.33 14.48 -3.04
CA SER A 10 -17.29 15.44 -3.49
C SER A 10 -16.71 16.43 -2.47
N VAL A 11 -15.47 16.19 -2.01
CA VAL A 11 -14.30 17.05 -2.31
C VAL A 11 -13.07 16.13 -2.30
N LYS A 12 -12.39 15.99 -3.45
CA LYS A 12 -11.05 15.39 -3.61
C LYS A 12 -10.81 14.02 -2.94
N CYS A 13 -11.33 13.00 -3.62
CA CYS A 13 -10.81 11.62 -3.76
C CYS A 13 -10.28 10.90 -2.50
N SER A 14 -10.78 9.68 -2.31
CA SER A 14 -10.24 8.60 -1.46
C SER A 14 -8.70 8.44 -1.49
N SER A 15 -8.02 8.85 -2.56
CA SER A 15 -6.55 8.86 -2.65
C SER A 15 -5.86 9.99 -1.86
N VAL A 16 -6.56 11.06 -1.48
CA VAL A 16 -5.99 12.14 -0.65
C VAL A 16 -6.10 11.79 0.84
N HIS A 17 -7.16 11.09 1.23
CA HIS A 17 -7.45 10.81 2.64
C HIS A 17 -7.15 9.35 3.05
N LEU A 18 -7.54 8.34 2.27
CA LEU A 18 -7.31 6.95 2.66
C LEU A 18 -5.87 6.52 2.47
N TYR A 19 -5.19 7.05 1.46
CA TYR A 19 -3.80 6.68 1.19
C TYR A 19 -2.86 7.03 2.36
N PRO A 20 -2.85 8.27 2.90
CA PRO A 20 -2.00 8.58 4.05
C PRO A 20 -2.36 7.75 5.28
N ILE A 21 -3.65 7.45 5.48
CA ILE A 21 -4.11 6.59 6.56
C ILE A 21 -3.55 5.18 6.40
N LEU A 22 -3.59 4.59 5.20
CA LEU A 22 -3.06 3.26 4.95
C LEU A 22 -1.53 3.20 5.14
N VAL A 23 -0.79 4.25 4.74
CA VAL A 23 0.64 4.36 5.05
C VAL A 23 0.89 4.42 6.57
N ARG A 24 0.08 5.17 7.33
CA ARG A 24 0.16 5.21 8.80
C ARG A 24 -0.16 3.86 9.44
N VAL A 25 -1.23 3.19 8.98
CA VAL A 25 -1.62 1.86 9.46
C VAL A 25 -0.49 0.85 9.21
N TYR A 26 0.15 0.90 8.05
CA TYR A 26 1.35 0.09 7.79
C TYR A 26 2.45 0.38 8.82
N GLY A 27 2.76 1.65 9.09
CA GLY A 27 3.80 2.03 10.05
C GLY A 27 3.51 1.53 11.48
N LEU A 28 2.26 1.62 11.92
CA LEU A 28 1.82 1.08 13.21
C LEU A 28 1.94 -0.45 13.24
N TYR A 29 1.52 -1.13 12.17
CA TYR A 29 1.63 -2.58 12.06
C TYR A 29 3.09 -3.05 12.07
N ALA A 30 3.94 -2.38 11.28
CA ALA A 30 5.37 -2.68 11.18
C ALA A 30 6.12 -2.43 12.49
N SER A 31 5.67 -1.47 13.31
CA SER A 31 6.27 -1.18 14.63
C SER A 31 5.80 -2.12 15.76
N GLY A 32 4.83 -3.01 15.48
CA GLY A 32 4.41 -4.08 16.39
C GLY A 32 2.97 -3.98 16.86
N THR A 33 2.23 -2.91 16.53
CA THR A 33 0.82 -2.78 16.87
C THR A 33 -0.02 -3.60 15.88
N ARG A 34 -0.37 -4.83 16.25
CA ARG A 34 -1.09 -5.77 15.37
C ARG A 34 -2.58 -5.87 15.64
N ASP A 35 -3.04 -5.42 16.82
CA ASP A 35 -4.47 -5.39 17.13
C ASP A 35 -5.15 -4.27 16.34
N LYS A 36 -6.27 -4.59 15.70
CA LYS A 36 -7.01 -3.65 14.86
C LYS A 36 -7.49 -2.43 15.65
N PHE A 37 -7.99 -2.64 16.87
CA PHE A 37 -8.49 -1.53 17.69
C PHE A 37 -7.33 -0.66 18.16
N ASP A 38 -6.22 -1.26 18.58
CA ASP A 38 -5.04 -0.50 18.97
C ASP A 38 -4.47 0.34 17.81
N ILE A 39 -4.48 -0.20 16.58
CA ILE A 39 -4.12 0.57 15.37
C ILE A 39 -5.08 1.74 15.19
N LEU A 40 -6.39 1.50 15.24
CA LEU A 40 -7.39 2.54 15.05
C LEU A 40 -7.30 3.62 16.14
N PHE A 41 -7.15 3.25 17.41
CA PHE A 41 -6.96 4.18 18.53
C PHE A 41 -5.63 4.95 18.50
N SER A 42 -4.66 4.46 17.73
CA SER A 42 -3.38 5.15 17.53
C SER A 42 -3.43 6.14 16.36
N LEU A 43 -4.53 6.17 15.60
CA LEU A 43 -4.77 7.17 14.57
C LEU A 43 -5.20 8.50 15.22
N SER A 44 -5.00 9.60 14.51
CA SER A 44 -5.46 10.91 14.99
C SER A 44 -6.97 11.05 14.87
N ASP A 45 -7.59 11.95 15.64
CA ASP A 45 -9.02 12.28 15.51
C ASP A 45 -9.39 12.69 14.06
N GLU A 46 -8.46 13.29 13.33
CA GLU A 46 -8.64 13.64 11.91
C GLU A 46 -8.68 12.40 11.00
N ASP A 47 -7.82 11.41 11.27
CA ASP A 47 -7.80 10.13 10.55
C ASP A 47 -9.06 9.31 10.86
N GLU A 48 -9.52 9.28 12.12
CA GLU A 48 -10.76 8.61 12.50
C GLU A 48 -11.96 9.26 11.81
N ALA A 49 -12.07 10.59 11.83
CA ALA A 49 -13.13 11.31 11.13
C ALA A 49 -13.11 11.07 9.62
N ALA A 50 -11.92 11.00 9.01
CA ALA A 50 -11.77 10.66 7.59
C ALA A 50 -12.16 9.21 7.31
N LEU A 51 -11.80 8.26 8.17
CA LEU A 51 -12.20 6.86 8.06
C LEU A 51 -13.70 6.67 8.20
N GLU A 52 -14.35 7.34 9.16
CA GLU A 52 -15.81 7.29 9.34
C GLU A 52 -16.56 7.81 8.11
N GLN A 53 -16.12 8.94 7.56
CA GLN A 53 -16.67 9.50 6.32
C GLN A 53 -16.48 8.53 5.15
N CYS A 54 -15.31 7.90 5.06
CA CYS A 54 -14.99 7.00 3.97
C CYS A 54 -15.71 5.65 4.07
N ASN A 55 -15.88 5.09 5.26
CA ASN A 55 -16.43 3.74 5.45
C ASN A 55 -17.89 3.62 4.98
N ALA A 56 -18.65 4.72 5.00
CA ALA A 56 -20.03 4.75 4.53
C ALA A 56 -20.20 5.12 3.04
N GLN A 57 -19.22 5.79 2.42
CA GLN A 57 -19.38 6.46 1.11
C GLN A 57 -18.36 6.03 0.05
N VAL A 58 -17.30 5.32 0.43
CA VAL A 58 -16.20 4.97 -0.47
C VAL A 58 -16.36 3.55 -0.99
N SER A 59 -16.35 3.42 -2.32
CA SER A 59 -16.43 2.12 -2.98
C SER A 59 -15.19 1.28 -2.70
N ARG A 60 -15.34 -0.04 -2.83
CA ARG A 60 -14.23 -0.99 -2.71
C ARG A 60 -13.08 -0.71 -3.68
N ASP A 61 -13.42 -0.24 -4.88
CA ASP A 61 -12.43 0.13 -5.91
C ASP A 61 -11.53 1.27 -5.43
N CYS A 62 -12.08 2.24 -4.71
CA CYS A 62 -11.33 3.34 -4.13
C CYS A 62 -10.37 2.88 -3.02
N TRP A 63 -10.83 2.00 -2.13
CA TRP A 63 -9.98 1.37 -1.12
C TRP A 63 -8.82 0.59 -1.76
N THR A 64 -9.13 -0.13 -2.83
CA THR A 64 -8.12 -0.88 -3.59
C THR A 64 -7.11 0.05 -4.22
N LYS A 65 -7.55 1.12 -4.90
CA LYS A 65 -6.64 2.13 -5.47
C LYS A 65 -5.73 2.73 -4.41
N SER A 66 -6.28 3.15 -3.27
CA SER A 66 -5.49 3.74 -2.18
C SER A 66 -4.50 2.73 -1.57
N ALA A 67 -4.90 1.47 -1.40
CA ALA A 67 -4.01 0.41 -0.92
C ALA A 67 -2.86 0.13 -1.89
N LEU A 68 -3.12 0.07 -3.20
CA LEU A 68 -2.09 -0.13 -4.21
C LEU A 68 -1.11 1.04 -4.24
N LEU A 69 -1.60 2.29 -4.18
CA LEU A 69 -0.74 3.47 -4.10
C LEU A 69 0.12 3.44 -2.83
N ALA A 70 -0.45 3.09 -1.67
CA ALA A 70 0.28 2.98 -0.41
C ALA A 70 1.40 1.93 -0.51
N ILE A 71 1.11 0.75 -1.06
CA ILE A 71 2.12 -0.28 -1.33
C ILE A 71 3.23 0.26 -2.25
N GLY A 72 2.86 1.00 -3.30
CA GLY A 72 3.81 1.64 -4.20
C GLY A 72 4.76 2.60 -3.48
N GLU A 73 4.22 3.50 -2.66
CA GLU A 73 5.03 4.43 -1.87
C GLU A 73 5.95 3.68 -0.90
N LEU A 74 5.42 2.71 -0.14
CA LEU A 74 6.17 1.97 0.86
C LEU A 74 7.33 1.17 0.23
N VAL A 75 7.11 0.58 -0.94
CA VAL A 75 8.18 -0.08 -1.71
C VAL A 75 9.19 0.94 -2.22
N GLY A 76 8.73 2.09 -2.74
CA GLY A 76 9.60 3.18 -3.19
C GLY A 76 10.47 3.80 -2.09
N GLN A 77 10.11 3.60 -0.81
CA GLN A 77 10.85 4.08 0.36
C GLN A 77 11.84 3.05 0.93
N LEU A 78 12.01 1.89 0.30
CA LEU A 78 13.00 0.91 0.73
C LEU A 78 14.41 1.50 0.67
N VAL A 79 15.09 1.50 1.82
CA VAL A 79 16.49 1.94 1.94
C VAL A 79 17.39 0.89 1.29
N THR A 80 18.14 1.26 0.26
CA THR A 80 19.11 0.39 -0.40
C THR A 80 20.57 0.67 -0.02
N GLU A 81 20.84 1.81 0.63
CA GLU A 81 22.19 2.18 1.03
C GLU A 81 22.80 1.11 1.96
N GLY A 82 23.96 0.58 1.55
CA GLY A 82 24.70 -0.43 2.32
C GLY A 82 24.07 -1.82 2.36
N ARG A 83 22.99 -2.07 1.59
CA ARG A 83 22.32 -3.36 1.54
C ARG A 83 22.69 -4.15 0.29
N ALA A 84 22.80 -5.47 0.46
CA ALA A 84 22.99 -6.38 -0.67
C ALA A 84 21.67 -6.54 -1.47
N MET A 85 21.76 -6.97 -2.73
CA MET A 85 20.59 -7.11 -3.61
C MET A 85 19.52 -8.06 -3.05
N ASP A 86 19.95 -9.16 -2.43
CA ASP A 86 19.10 -10.14 -1.78
C ASP A 86 18.40 -9.58 -0.54
N GLU A 87 19.05 -8.69 0.22
CA GLU A 87 18.43 -7.97 1.35
C GLU A 87 17.37 -6.97 0.88
N VAL A 88 17.61 -6.28 -0.24
CA VAL A 88 16.64 -5.37 -0.85
C VAL A 88 15.45 -6.15 -1.41
N GLU A 89 15.69 -7.27 -2.08
CA GLU A 89 14.63 -8.15 -2.56
C GLU A 89 13.82 -8.71 -1.38
N GLN A 90 14.46 -9.18 -0.31
CA GLN A 90 13.75 -9.63 0.89
C GLN A 90 12.90 -8.50 1.50
N GLY A 91 13.45 -7.27 1.56
CA GLY A 91 12.72 -6.08 2.01
C GLY A 91 11.46 -5.82 1.18
N LEU A 92 11.50 -6.00 -0.14
CA LEU A 92 10.33 -5.93 -1.01
C LEU A 92 9.25 -6.94 -0.62
N TYR A 93 9.62 -8.22 -0.44
CA TYR A 93 8.65 -9.24 -0.02
C TYR A 93 8.06 -8.93 1.36
N ASP A 94 8.89 -8.49 2.29
CA ASP A 94 8.46 -8.18 3.65
C ASP A 94 7.54 -6.96 3.69
N THR A 95 7.83 -5.92 2.91
CA THR A 95 6.96 -4.74 2.78
C THR A 95 5.60 -5.10 2.21
N ILE A 96 5.56 -5.84 1.10
CA ILE A 96 4.27 -6.22 0.48
C ILE A 96 3.48 -7.15 1.42
N ARG A 97 4.13 -8.07 2.13
CA ARG A 97 3.48 -8.98 3.08
C ARG A 97 2.93 -8.22 4.29
N THR A 98 3.73 -7.29 4.82
CA THR A 98 3.32 -6.45 5.96
C THR A 98 2.15 -5.56 5.56
N ALA A 99 2.16 -4.98 4.37
CA ALA A 99 1.04 -4.19 3.85
C ALA A 99 -0.22 -5.05 3.66
N ARG A 100 -0.08 -6.26 3.11
CA ARG A 100 -1.20 -7.22 3.00
C ARG A 100 -1.85 -7.46 4.36
N ASP A 101 -1.04 -7.75 5.38
CA ASP A 101 -1.54 -8.09 6.72
C ASP A 101 -2.14 -6.87 7.43
N ALA A 102 -1.48 -5.72 7.34
CA ALA A 102 -1.97 -4.46 7.88
C ALA A 102 -3.31 -4.05 7.24
N PHE A 103 -3.49 -4.33 5.95
CA PHE A 103 -4.68 -3.91 5.21
C PHE A 103 -5.81 -4.94 5.22
N ALA A 104 -5.61 -6.13 5.79
CA ALA A 104 -6.57 -7.24 5.74
C ALA A 104 -7.96 -6.89 6.32
N HIS A 105 -8.04 -5.86 7.16
CA HIS A 105 -9.29 -5.41 7.77
C HIS A 105 -10.03 -4.32 6.99
N PHE A 106 -9.46 -3.81 5.90
CA PHE A 106 -10.10 -2.82 5.03
C PHE A 106 -10.72 -3.50 3.81
N PRO A 107 -11.76 -2.90 3.20
CA PRO A 107 -12.44 -3.48 2.05
C PRO A 107 -11.65 -3.19 0.77
N TRP A 108 -10.45 -3.76 0.63
CA TRP A 108 -9.66 -3.71 -0.61
C TRP A 108 -9.64 -5.09 -1.28
N HIS A 109 -9.43 -5.10 -2.60
CA HIS A 109 -9.31 -6.33 -3.38
C HIS A 109 -7.85 -6.74 -3.54
N MET A 110 -7.45 -7.82 -2.86
CA MET A 110 -6.07 -8.33 -2.92
C MET A 110 -5.67 -8.82 -4.31
N GLU A 111 -6.60 -9.39 -5.08
CA GLU A 111 -6.34 -9.88 -6.45
C GLU A 111 -5.85 -8.76 -7.38
N GLU A 112 -6.31 -7.52 -7.15
CA GLU A 112 -5.91 -6.34 -7.92
C GLU A 112 -4.43 -5.98 -7.73
N LEU A 113 -3.78 -6.46 -6.64
CA LEU A 113 -2.33 -6.37 -6.50
C LEU A 113 -1.60 -7.14 -7.61
N VAL A 114 -2.15 -8.28 -8.04
CA VAL A 114 -1.58 -9.09 -9.11
C VAL A 114 -1.95 -8.48 -10.46
N GLU A 115 -3.22 -8.15 -10.66
CA GLU A 115 -3.73 -7.60 -11.93
C GLU A 115 -3.08 -6.27 -12.30
N GLN A 116 -2.85 -5.40 -11.32
CA GLN A 116 -2.25 -4.07 -11.53
C GLN A 116 -0.75 -4.02 -11.20
N SER A 117 -0.10 -5.16 -10.92
CA SER A 117 1.33 -5.20 -10.54
C SER A 117 2.26 -4.54 -11.58
N ALA A 118 1.95 -4.66 -12.87
CA ALA A 118 2.76 -4.04 -13.92
C ALA A 118 2.64 -2.51 -13.94
N ASP A 119 1.43 -1.99 -13.75
CA ASP A 119 1.16 -0.54 -13.68
C ASP A 119 1.75 0.04 -12.38
N LEU A 120 1.63 -0.69 -11.27
CA LEU A 120 2.18 -0.28 -9.98
C LEU A 120 3.70 -0.23 -10.01
N TYR A 121 4.36 -1.19 -10.67
CA TYR A 121 5.81 -1.13 -10.89
C TYR A 121 6.22 0.09 -11.71
N ALA A 122 5.47 0.41 -12.79
CA ALA A 122 5.75 1.61 -13.59
C ALA A 122 5.63 2.87 -12.74
N TYR A 123 4.61 2.97 -11.89
CA TYR A 123 4.43 4.07 -10.94
C TYR A 123 5.62 4.19 -9.96
N ILE A 124 6.04 3.08 -9.34
CA ILE A 124 7.21 3.05 -8.44
C ILE A 124 8.46 3.53 -9.17
N HIS A 125 8.67 3.07 -10.40
CA HIS A 125 9.85 3.42 -11.18
C HIS A 125 9.83 4.88 -11.66
N GLU A 126 8.66 5.44 -11.97
CA GLU A 126 8.50 6.87 -12.31
C GLU A 126 8.73 7.79 -11.11
N GLN A 127 8.32 7.35 -9.91
CA GLN A 127 8.45 8.11 -8.67
C GLN A 127 9.71 7.72 -7.87
N CYS A 128 10.59 6.89 -8.43
CA CYS A 128 11.69 6.23 -7.74
C CYS A 128 12.63 7.26 -7.12
N PRO A 129 12.61 7.43 -5.78
CA PRO A 129 13.47 8.42 -5.14
C PRO A 129 14.92 7.94 -5.09
N ASP A 130 15.14 6.62 -5.14
CA ASP A 130 16.45 5.97 -5.09
C ASP A 130 16.74 5.20 -6.40
N PRO A 131 17.66 5.67 -7.25
CA PRO A 131 18.04 4.98 -8.47
C PRO A 131 18.54 3.54 -8.24
N GLN A 132 19.19 3.26 -7.10
CA GLN A 132 19.70 1.92 -6.79
C GLN A 132 18.57 0.94 -6.51
N LEU A 133 17.49 1.39 -5.90
CA LEU A 133 16.27 0.60 -5.72
C LEU A 133 15.71 0.14 -7.06
N CYS A 134 15.67 1.04 -8.04
CA CYS A 134 15.18 0.73 -9.38
C CYS A 134 16.12 -0.18 -10.19
N GLU A 135 17.41 -0.21 -9.87
CA GLU A 135 18.36 -1.19 -10.43
C GLU A 135 18.21 -2.57 -9.78
N HIS A 136 17.91 -2.63 -8.48
CA HIS A 136 17.80 -3.87 -7.72
C HIS A 136 16.43 -4.56 -7.86
N ILE A 137 15.34 -3.80 -7.85
CA ILE A 137 13.98 -4.34 -7.99
C ILE A 137 13.60 -4.35 -9.47
N THR A 138 13.69 -5.52 -10.08
CA THR A 138 13.20 -5.72 -11.44
C THR A 138 11.67 -5.82 -11.49
N LYS A 139 11.07 -5.45 -12.63
CA LYS A 139 9.64 -5.70 -12.89
C LYS A 139 9.24 -7.15 -12.60
N ARG A 140 10.11 -8.10 -12.95
CA ARG A 140 9.86 -9.53 -12.75
C ARG A 140 9.82 -9.92 -11.27
N SER A 141 10.78 -9.46 -10.47
CA SER A 141 10.81 -9.75 -9.03
C SER A 141 9.64 -9.09 -8.31
N PHE A 142 9.28 -7.86 -8.67
CA PHE A 142 8.08 -7.19 -8.15
C PHE A 142 6.80 -7.97 -8.42
N MET A 143 6.52 -8.31 -9.69
CA MET A 143 5.32 -9.06 -10.06
C MET A 143 5.29 -10.44 -9.40
N LYS A 144 6.45 -11.09 -9.25
CA LYS A 144 6.57 -12.37 -8.54
C LYS A 144 6.18 -12.20 -7.07
N ALA A 145 6.71 -11.20 -6.38
CA ALA A 145 6.37 -10.91 -4.98
C ALA A 145 4.87 -10.66 -4.80
N CYS A 146 4.26 -9.81 -5.64
CA CYS A 146 2.82 -9.56 -5.64
C CYS A 146 2.01 -10.86 -5.75
N LYS A 147 2.38 -11.73 -6.71
CA LYS A 147 1.68 -13.01 -6.94
C LYS A 147 1.84 -13.97 -5.76
N GLU A 148 3.06 -14.16 -5.26
CA GLU A 148 3.32 -15.08 -4.17
C GLU A 148 2.61 -14.65 -2.89
N ILE A 149 2.56 -13.34 -2.61
CA ILE A 149 1.94 -12.81 -1.40
C ILE A 149 0.42 -12.81 -1.48
N ALA A 150 -0.16 -12.49 -2.65
CA ALA A 150 -1.61 -12.49 -2.86
C ALA A 150 -2.22 -13.91 -2.79
N TYR A 151 -1.46 -14.94 -3.15
CA TYR A 151 -1.91 -16.34 -3.14
C TYR A 151 -1.25 -17.20 -2.05
N ALA A 152 -0.52 -16.59 -1.10
CA ALA A 152 0.02 -17.31 0.05
C ALA A 152 -1.12 -17.68 1.00
N HIS A 153 -1.32 -18.98 1.21
CA HIS A 153 -2.26 -19.57 2.16
C HIS A 153 -1.62 -19.76 3.54
#